data_AF-A0A1G4RZG9-F1
#
_entry.id   AF-A0A1G4RZG9-F1
#
_cell.length_a   1.000
_cell.length_b   1.000
_cell.length_c   1.000
_cell.angle_alpha   90.00
_cell.angle_beta   90.00
_cell.angle_gamma   90.00
#
_symmetry.space_group_name_H-M   'P 1'
#
loop_
_entity.id
_entity.type
_entity.pdbx_description
1 polymer ?
#
loop_
_entity_poly.entity_id
_entity_poly.type
_entity_poly.pdbx_seq_one_letter_code
_entity_poly.pdbx_strand_id
1 'polypeptide(L)'
;MCTFIKQPYEKTELPFNEFIEIYSKAYFYSNPKIPGITYVQSNQSREEKVLKADVLDREGLGLILAWKSGKIKLDGDFYAGWNNCQSEDPSMGRYCMDISKLCTEMNNKKKDLDKYIYQEEPLSFIASILDINAKGIGPVYAIAILYFYSKGKYPIYDRFARVAINAINADPQRFPVKGESRQMTDYEIEYPKYIQEIEVLQREYQELFQLPSQINYLEYRNLDRALWIYGHGFNP
;
A
#
# COMPACT_ATOMS: atom_id res chain seq x y z
N MET A 1 38.02 -15.16 -15.57
CA MET A 1 38.34 -14.64 -14.22
C MET A 1 37.52 -13.36 -14.05
N CYS A 2 36.24 -13.48 -13.64
CA CYS A 2 35.38 -12.32 -13.42
C CYS A 2 35.49 -11.91 -11.95
N THR A 3 36.19 -10.81 -11.72
CA THR A 3 36.31 -10.15 -10.42
C THR A 3 34.92 -9.62 -10.05
N PHE A 4 34.20 -10.36 -9.20
CA PHE A 4 33.11 -9.77 -8.43
C PHE A 4 33.76 -8.77 -7.47
N ILE A 5 33.68 -7.48 -7.82
CA ILE A 5 33.92 -6.41 -6.85
C ILE A 5 32.76 -6.52 -5.85
N LYS A 6 32.92 -7.37 -4.83
CA LYS A 6 32.25 -7.15 -3.55
C LYS A 6 32.87 -5.87 -3.01
N GLN A 7 32.27 -4.73 -3.32
CA GLN A 7 32.54 -3.57 -2.48
C GLN A 7 32.02 -3.94 -1.08
N PRO A 8 32.87 -3.92 -0.04
CA PRO A 8 32.37 -3.92 1.31
C PRO A 8 31.58 -2.61 1.42
N TYR A 9 30.25 -2.69 1.51
CA TYR A 9 29.47 -1.54 1.95
C TYR A 9 29.97 -1.23 3.35
N GLU A 10 30.88 -0.27 3.46
CA GLU A 10 31.25 0.32 4.74
C GLU A 10 29.99 0.85 5.40
N LYS A 11 29.94 0.63 6.70
CA LYS A 11 28.77 0.75 7.56
C LYS A 11 28.40 2.23 7.73
N THR A 12 27.76 2.85 6.74
CA THR A 12 27.16 4.18 6.89
C THR A 12 25.69 4.02 7.20
N GLU A 13 25.29 4.39 8.42
CA GLU A 13 23.88 4.61 8.75
C GLU A 13 23.27 5.53 7.68
N LEU A 14 22.19 5.08 7.03
CA LEU A 14 21.46 5.92 6.09
C LEU A 14 20.52 6.82 6.90
N PRO A 15 20.72 8.14 6.94
CA PRO A 15 19.83 9.05 7.65
C PRO A 15 18.38 8.92 7.15
N PHE A 16 17.40 9.06 8.04
CA PHE A 16 15.99 8.83 7.69
C PHE A 16 15.47 9.77 6.60
N ASN A 17 15.97 11.00 6.52
CA ASN A 17 15.68 11.93 5.42
C ASN A 17 16.24 11.44 4.07
N GLU A 18 17.46 10.91 4.04
CA GLU A 18 18.06 10.32 2.83
C GLU A 18 17.30 9.07 2.39
N PHE A 19 16.87 8.23 3.35
CA PHE A 19 15.99 7.11 3.08
C PHE A 19 14.72 7.57 2.34
N ILE A 20 14.01 8.57 2.87
CA ILE A 20 12.77 9.02 2.23
C ILE A 20 13.07 9.59 0.85
N GLU A 21 14.09 10.43 0.71
CA GLU A 21 14.43 11.06 -0.57
C GLU A 21 14.75 10.03 -1.65
N ILE A 22 15.61 9.07 -1.36
CA ILE A 22 16.06 8.05 -2.32
C ILE A 22 14.88 7.16 -2.72
N TYR A 23 14.22 6.53 -1.74
CA TYR A 23 13.25 5.49 -2.02
C TYR A 23 11.91 6.06 -2.51
N SER A 24 11.47 7.23 -2.04
CA SER A 24 10.21 7.82 -2.52
C SER A 24 10.30 8.32 -3.97
N LYS A 25 11.43 8.90 -4.39
CA LYS A 25 11.65 9.35 -5.78
C LYS A 25 11.70 8.15 -6.73
N ALA A 26 12.39 7.09 -6.33
CA ALA A 26 12.56 5.87 -7.10
C ALA A 26 11.24 5.18 -7.48
N TYR A 27 10.14 5.48 -6.78
CA TYR A 27 8.79 4.99 -7.07
C TYR A 27 8.27 5.41 -8.46
N PHE A 28 8.69 6.56 -8.99
CA PHE A 28 8.17 7.09 -10.25
C PHE A 28 9.08 6.79 -11.45
N TYR A 29 8.47 6.55 -12.62
CA TYR A 29 9.19 6.25 -13.87
C TYR A 29 10.08 7.41 -14.36
N SER A 30 9.77 8.64 -13.94
CA SER A 30 10.60 9.81 -14.22
C SER A 30 11.97 9.79 -13.51
N ASN A 31 12.17 8.87 -12.57
CA ASN A 31 13.41 8.74 -11.80
C ASN A 31 14.12 7.41 -12.11
N PRO A 32 15.46 7.36 -11.96
CA PRO A 32 16.23 6.11 -12.09
C PRO A 32 15.76 5.03 -11.09
N LYS A 33 15.91 3.76 -11.49
CA LYS A 33 15.70 2.65 -10.57
C LYS A 33 16.85 2.51 -9.58
N ILE A 34 16.55 1.98 -8.39
CA ILE A 34 17.57 1.60 -7.43
C ILE A 34 18.26 0.31 -7.89
N PRO A 35 19.58 0.31 -8.11
CA PRO A 35 20.31 -0.89 -8.50
C PRO A 35 20.09 -2.04 -7.50
N GLY A 36 19.83 -3.24 -8.03
CA GLY A 36 19.63 -4.44 -7.20
C GLY A 36 18.23 -4.62 -6.62
N ILE A 37 17.31 -3.67 -6.81
CA ILE A 37 15.90 -3.79 -6.36
C ILE A 37 14.99 -3.99 -7.57
N THR A 38 14.21 -5.08 -7.58
CA THR A 38 13.25 -5.37 -8.65
C THR A 38 11.85 -4.89 -8.26
N TYR A 39 11.34 -3.90 -9.00
CA TYR A 39 10.01 -3.34 -8.79
C TYR A 39 9.47 -2.67 -10.06
N VAL A 40 8.14 -2.46 -10.07
CA VAL A 40 7.43 -1.71 -11.11
C VAL A 40 7.26 -0.27 -10.66
N GLN A 41 7.76 0.67 -11.46
CA GLN A 41 7.58 2.10 -11.20
C GLN A 41 6.15 2.54 -11.56
N SER A 42 5.62 3.49 -10.79
CA SER A 42 4.33 4.12 -11.05
C SER A 42 4.49 5.34 -11.97
N ASN A 43 3.40 5.70 -12.64
CA ASN A 43 3.26 6.99 -13.31
C ASN A 43 2.65 8.00 -12.31
N GLN A 44 3.16 9.22 -12.26
CA GLN A 44 2.67 10.25 -11.35
C GLN A 44 1.21 10.61 -11.64
N SER A 45 0.82 10.77 -12.90
CA SER A 45 -0.57 11.07 -13.26
C SER A 45 -1.52 9.93 -12.88
N ARG A 46 -1.06 8.68 -12.96
CA ARG A 46 -1.80 7.49 -12.50
C ARG A 46 -2.04 7.55 -11.00
N GLU A 47 -1.02 7.88 -10.22
CA GLU A 47 -1.13 8.03 -8.77
C GLU A 47 -2.15 9.12 -8.41
N GLU A 48 -2.06 10.29 -9.06
CA GLU A 48 -3.01 11.39 -8.84
C GLU A 48 -4.45 11.02 -9.17
N LYS A 49 -4.68 10.24 -10.25
CA LYS A 49 -6.01 9.72 -10.61
C LYS A 49 -6.58 8.82 -9.51
N VAL A 50 -5.75 7.90 -8.99
CA VAL A 50 -6.14 6.98 -7.91
C VAL A 50 -6.43 7.74 -6.61
N LEU A 51 -5.60 8.71 -6.24
CA LEU A 51 -5.78 9.51 -5.01
C LEU A 51 -7.04 10.39 -5.02
N LYS A 52 -7.57 10.72 -6.21
CA LYS A 52 -8.81 11.49 -6.39
C LYS A 52 -10.04 10.61 -6.60
N ALA A 53 -9.88 9.29 -6.63
CA ALA A 53 -10.97 8.35 -6.89
C ALA A 53 -11.96 8.31 -5.72
N ASP A 54 -13.25 8.25 -6.02
CA ASP A 54 -14.29 8.02 -5.01
C ASP A 54 -14.47 6.51 -4.80
N VAL A 55 -14.29 6.06 -3.57
CA VAL A 55 -14.40 4.64 -3.19
C VAL A 55 -15.87 4.16 -3.15
N LEU A 56 -16.84 5.07 -3.11
CA LEU A 56 -18.27 4.75 -3.17
C LEU A 56 -18.80 4.72 -4.61
N ASP A 57 -18.03 5.22 -5.57
CA ASP A 57 -18.31 5.06 -6.98
C ASP A 57 -17.69 3.75 -7.52
N ARG A 58 -18.36 3.09 -8.46
CA ARG A 58 -17.91 1.80 -8.99
C ARG A 58 -16.60 1.93 -9.78
N GLU A 59 -16.44 2.98 -10.56
CA GLU A 59 -15.22 3.20 -11.34
C GLU A 59 -14.06 3.58 -10.43
N GLY A 60 -14.31 4.46 -9.45
CA GLY A 60 -13.30 4.84 -8.46
C GLY A 60 -12.85 3.67 -7.57
N LEU A 61 -13.79 2.88 -7.05
CA LEU A 61 -13.49 1.64 -6.33
C LEU A 61 -12.71 0.65 -7.20
N GLY A 62 -13.12 0.51 -8.46
CA GLY A 62 -12.41 -0.32 -9.44
C GLY A 62 -10.97 0.13 -9.65
N LEU A 63 -10.75 1.44 -9.78
CA LEU A 63 -9.43 2.03 -9.94
C LEU A 63 -8.53 1.78 -8.72
N ILE A 64 -9.05 1.97 -7.51
CA ILE A 64 -8.35 1.74 -6.24
C ILE A 64 -7.90 0.28 -6.12
N LEU A 65 -8.82 -0.65 -6.35
CA LEU A 65 -8.54 -2.08 -6.21
C LEU A 65 -7.60 -2.59 -7.32
N ALA A 66 -7.71 -2.04 -8.54
CA ALA A 66 -6.79 -2.35 -9.63
C ALA A 66 -5.38 -1.85 -9.32
N TRP A 67 -5.26 -0.64 -8.78
CA TRP A 67 -3.99 -0.11 -8.30
C TRP A 67 -3.38 -1.01 -7.22
N LYS A 68 -4.15 -1.39 -6.20
CA LYS A 68 -3.67 -2.25 -5.10
C LYS A 68 -3.26 -3.64 -5.56
N SER A 69 -3.90 -4.19 -6.59
CA SER A 69 -3.59 -5.51 -7.15
C SER A 69 -2.53 -5.49 -8.27
N GLY A 70 -2.01 -4.32 -8.63
CA GLY A 70 -1.06 -4.16 -9.75
C GLY A 70 -1.69 -4.41 -11.13
N LYS A 71 -3.00 -4.25 -11.26
CA LYS A 71 -3.80 -4.46 -12.48
C LYS A 71 -4.27 -3.15 -13.12
N ILE A 72 -3.50 -2.09 -12.91
CA ILE A 72 -3.68 -0.78 -13.52
C ILE A 72 -2.64 -0.59 -14.63
N LYS A 73 -3.09 -0.11 -15.78
CA LYS A 73 -2.26 0.25 -16.94
C LYS A 73 -1.53 1.58 -16.68
N LEU A 74 -0.61 1.93 -17.58
CA LEU A 74 0.17 3.17 -17.50
C LEU A 74 -0.66 4.44 -17.74
N ASP A 75 -1.76 4.33 -18.48
CA ASP A 75 -2.75 5.39 -18.75
C ASP A 75 -3.73 5.62 -17.58
N GLY A 76 -3.66 4.77 -16.55
CA GLY A 76 -4.54 4.84 -15.39
C GLY A 76 -5.89 4.17 -15.56
N ASP A 77 -6.08 3.35 -16.59
CA ASP A 77 -7.23 2.44 -16.69
C ASP A 77 -6.86 1.05 -16.18
N PHE A 78 -7.85 0.27 -15.73
CA PHE A 78 -7.60 -1.12 -15.32
C PHE A 78 -7.71 -2.09 -16.51
N TYR A 79 -7.07 -3.26 -16.42
CA TYR A 79 -7.11 -4.26 -17.49
C TYR A 79 -8.55 -4.77 -17.72
N ALA A 80 -8.93 -4.93 -18.99
CA ALA A 80 -10.25 -5.42 -19.36
C ALA A 80 -10.53 -6.81 -18.76
N GLY A 81 -11.76 -7.05 -18.28
CA GLY A 81 -12.17 -8.33 -17.68
C GLY A 81 -11.70 -8.56 -16.23
N TRP A 82 -10.87 -7.69 -15.67
CA TRP A 82 -10.41 -7.81 -14.27
C TRP A 82 -11.53 -7.56 -13.24
N ASN A 83 -12.52 -6.74 -13.59
CA ASN A 83 -13.60 -6.29 -12.72
C ASN A 83 -14.92 -7.09 -12.82
N ASN A 84 -14.95 -8.15 -13.64
CA ASN A 84 -16.18 -8.91 -13.89
C ASN A 84 -15.94 -10.41 -13.61
N CYS A 85 -16.58 -10.93 -12.56
CA CYS A 85 -16.54 -12.37 -12.23
C CYS A 85 -17.44 -13.23 -13.10
N GLN A 86 -17.80 -12.70 -14.27
CA GLN A 86 -18.55 -13.38 -15.31
C GLN A 86 -17.66 -13.94 -16.43
N SER A 87 -16.35 -13.64 -16.46
CA SER A 87 -15.48 -14.31 -17.43
C SER A 87 -15.19 -15.74 -16.96
N GLU A 88 -15.64 -16.71 -17.75
CA GLU A 88 -15.30 -18.14 -17.60
C GLU A 88 -13.83 -18.42 -17.95
N ASP A 89 -13.02 -17.39 -18.19
CA ASP A 89 -11.61 -17.52 -18.54
C ASP A 89 -10.82 -18.09 -17.33
N PRO A 90 -10.36 -19.35 -17.40
CA PRO A 90 -9.64 -20.00 -16.31
C PRO A 90 -8.30 -19.32 -16.00
N SER A 91 -7.75 -18.55 -16.93
CA SER A 91 -6.50 -17.78 -16.73
C SER A 91 -6.69 -16.58 -15.80
N MET A 92 -7.94 -16.11 -15.63
CA MET A 92 -8.32 -14.98 -14.78
C MET A 92 -8.85 -15.41 -13.39
N GLY A 93 -9.07 -16.71 -13.18
CA GLY A 93 -9.77 -17.26 -12.01
C GLY A 93 -9.17 -16.93 -10.63
N ARG A 94 -7.91 -16.49 -10.55
CA ARG A 94 -7.26 -16.05 -9.29
C ARG A 94 -7.37 -14.55 -9.00
N TYR A 95 -7.85 -13.73 -9.94
CA TYR A 95 -7.77 -12.28 -9.85
C TYR A 95 -9.12 -11.57 -10.02
N CYS A 96 -10.22 -12.32 -10.06
CA CYS A 96 -11.52 -11.71 -10.20
C CYS A 96 -11.99 -11.05 -8.90
N MET A 97 -12.46 -9.80 -9.00
CA MET A 97 -13.15 -9.09 -7.93
C MET A 97 -14.60 -8.78 -8.31
N ASP A 98 -15.54 -9.04 -7.40
CA ASP A 98 -16.94 -8.65 -7.57
C ASP A 98 -17.16 -7.20 -7.13
N ILE A 99 -16.66 -6.27 -7.95
CA ILE A 99 -16.65 -4.83 -7.67
C ILE A 99 -18.08 -4.27 -7.61
N SER A 100 -18.97 -4.79 -8.46
CA SER A 100 -20.37 -4.35 -8.49
C SER A 100 -21.07 -4.68 -7.18
N LYS A 101 -20.99 -5.94 -6.70
CA LYS A 101 -21.55 -6.31 -5.39
C LYS A 101 -20.94 -5.47 -4.28
N LEU A 102 -19.61 -5.35 -4.25
CA LEU A 102 -18.91 -4.59 -3.21
C LEU A 102 -19.39 -3.13 -3.17
N CYS A 103 -19.44 -2.45 -4.32
CA CYS A 103 -19.86 -1.07 -4.42
C CYS A 103 -21.31 -0.88 -3.96
N THR A 104 -22.23 -1.74 -4.40
CA THR A 104 -23.64 -1.67 -4.00
C THR A 104 -23.81 -1.85 -2.50
N GLU A 105 -23.19 -2.87 -1.91
CA GLU A 105 -23.32 -3.15 -0.48
C GLU A 105 -22.62 -2.09 0.38
N MET A 106 -21.49 -1.54 -0.06
CA MET A 106 -20.86 -0.40 0.62
C MET A 106 -21.76 0.83 0.66
N ASN A 107 -22.46 1.14 -0.45
CA ASN A 107 -23.42 2.23 -0.49
C ASN A 107 -24.60 1.98 0.46
N ASN A 108 -25.12 0.75 0.52
CA ASN A 108 -26.17 0.38 1.47
C ASN A 108 -25.73 0.55 2.93
N LYS A 109 -24.46 0.25 3.23
CA LYS A 109 -23.86 0.35 4.56
C LYS A 109 -23.23 1.71 4.86
N LYS A 110 -23.35 2.71 3.98
CA LYS A 110 -22.61 3.98 4.07
C LYS A 110 -22.71 4.64 5.45
N LYS A 111 -23.90 4.68 6.04
CA LYS A 111 -24.12 5.30 7.36
C LYS A 111 -23.29 4.63 8.46
N ASP A 112 -23.19 3.31 8.45
CA ASP A 112 -22.40 2.55 9.42
C ASP A 112 -20.90 2.72 9.16
N LEU A 113 -20.50 2.71 7.88
CA LEU A 113 -19.11 2.98 7.48
C LEU A 113 -18.64 4.37 7.94
N ASP A 114 -19.46 5.41 7.71
CA ASP A 114 -19.19 6.77 8.20
C ASP A 114 -19.06 6.82 9.73
N LYS A 115 -19.94 6.09 10.43
CA LYS A 115 -19.91 5.98 11.89
C LYS A 115 -18.58 5.37 12.37
N TYR A 116 -18.10 4.29 11.77
CA TYR A 116 -16.83 3.67 12.16
C TYR A 116 -15.63 4.61 11.95
N ILE A 117 -15.61 5.40 10.87
CA ILE A 117 -14.55 6.39 10.66
C ILE A 117 -14.60 7.49 11.74
N TYR A 118 -15.79 7.99 12.04
CA TYR A 118 -16.00 9.04 13.04
C TYR A 118 -15.63 8.57 14.45
N GLN A 119 -15.96 7.32 14.80
CA GLN A 119 -15.70 6.72 16.12
C GLN A 119 -14.29 6.14 16.28
N GLU A 120 -13.46 6.26 15.26
CA GLU A 120 -12.09 5.73 15.25
C GLU A 120 -12.02 4.19 15.39
N GLU A 121 -12.95 3.49 14.74
CA GLU A 121 -13.07 2.03 14.78
C GLU A 121 -12.66 1.37 13.44
N PRO A 122 -11.36 1.39 13.06
CA PRO A 122 -10.92 0.86 11.77
C PRO A 122 -11.14 -0.65 11.64
N LEU A 123 -11.07 -1.41 12.73
CA LEU A 123 -11.33 -2.86 12.70
C LEU A 123 -12.80 -3.17 12.42
N SER A 124 -13.73 -2.41 13.00
CA SER A 124 -15.16 -2.51 12.71
C SER A 124 -15.45 -2.19 11.24
N PHE A 125 -14.78 -1.19 10.68
CA PHE A 125 -14.86 -0.88 9.25
C PHE A 125 -14.38 -2.05 8.40
N ILE A 126 -13.18 -2.59 8.68
CA ILE A 126 -12.59 -3.71 7.94
C ILE A 126 -13.51 -4.94 8.00
N ALA A 127 -14.00 -5.31 9.18
CA ALA A 127 -14.93 -6.41 9.36
C ALA A 127 -16.21 -6.20 8.52
N SER A 128 -16.80 -5.00 8.55
CA SER A 128 -18.01 -4.68 7.78
C SER A 128 -17.83 -4.84 6.27
N ILE A 129 -16.63 -4.53 5.74
CA ILE A 129 -16.27 -4.75 4.34
C ILE A 129 -16.09 -6.25 4.04
N LEU A 130 -15.42 -6.99 4.92
CA LEU A 130 -15.22 -8.43 4.74
C LEU A 130 -16.54 -9.21 4.80
N ASP A 131 -17.49 -8.77 5.64
CA ASP A 131 -18.83 -9.34 5.77
C ASP A 131 -19.69 -9.22 4.50
N ILE A 132 -19.35 -8.30 3.58
CA ILE A 132 -20.01 -8.21 2.27
C ILE A 132 -19.77 -9.50 1.47
N ASN A 133 -18.67 -10.21 1.75
CA ASN A 133 -18.29 -11.46 1.10
C ASN A 133 -18.33 -11.32 -0.44
N ALA A 134 -17.74 -10.23 -0.95
CA ALA A 134 -17.51 -10.03 -2.37
C ALA A 134 -16.29 -10.86 -2.79
N LYS A 135 -16.42 -11.60 -3.90
CA LYS A 135 -15.34 -12.46 -4.39
C LYS A 135 -14.07 -11.63 -4.63
N GLY A 136 -12.92 -12.16 -4.21
CA GLY A 136 -11.62 -11.52 -4.40
C GLY A 136 -11.28 -10.40 -3.41
N ILE A 137 -12.15 -10.14 -2.42
CA ILE A 137 -11.94 -9.11 -1.40
C ILE A 137 -11.48 -9.76 -0.09
N GLY A 138 -10.19 -9.60 0.21
CA GLY A 138 -9.58 -10.02 1.47
C GLY A 138 -9.11 -8.83 2.33
N PRO A 139 -8.52 -9.08 3.51
CA PRO A 139 -8.20 -8.04 4.49
C PRO A 139 -7.33 -6.89 3.95
N VAL A 140 -6.33 -7.20 3.12
CA VAL A 140 -5.46 -6.17 2.50
C VAL A 140 -6.20 -5.24 1.54
N TYR A 141 -7.28 -5.70 0.91
CA TYR A 141 -8.13 -4.88 0.05
C TYR A 141 -9.11 -4.06 0.87
N ALA A 142 -9.68 -4.64 1.95
CA ALA A 142 -10.50 -3.90 2.90
C ALA A 142 -9.74 -2.75 3.57
N ILE A 143 -8.46 -2.95 3.90
CA ILE A 143 -7.59 -1.88 4.42
C ILE A 143 -7.28 -0.82 3.35
N ALA A 144 -7.05 -1.22 2.10
CA ALA A 144 -6.89 -0.24 1.02
C ALA A 144 -8.17 0.61 0.87
N ILE A 145 -9.34 0.00 0.92
CA ILE A 145 -10.63 0.70 0.92
C ILE A 145 -10.73 1.65 2.11
N LEU A 146 -10.40 1.20 3.33
CA LEU A 146 -10.37 2.04 4.54
C LEU A 146 -9.48 3.27 4.35
N TYR A 147 -8.29 3.10 3.79
CA TYR A 147 -7.38 4.21 3.49
C TYR A 147 -8.05 5.27 2.60
N PHE A 148 -8.60 4.88 1.45
CA PHE A 148 -9.22 5.84 0.52
C PHE A 148 -10.52 6.43 1.09
N TYR A 149 -11.35 5.61 1.74
CA TYR A 149 -12.60 6.07 2.37
C TYR A 149 -12.33 7.11 3.46
N SER A 150 -11.32 6.87 4.28
CA SER A 150 -10.93 7.75 5.38
C SER A 150 -10.06 8.93 4.95
N LYS A 151 -9.83 9.11 3.63
CA LYS A 151 -8.94 10.14 3.07
C LYS A 151 -7.53 10.09 3.67
N GLY A 152 -7.06 8.87 3.91
CA GLY A 152 -5.75 8.59 4.45
C GLY A 152 -5.64 8.66 5.96
N LYS A 153 -6.73 8.75 6.74
CA LYS A 153 -6.59 8.69 8.21
C LYS A 153 -5.87 7.42 8.67
N TYR A 154 -6.12 6.29 8.01
CA TYR A 154 -5.51 5.01 8.36
C TYR A 154 -4.57 4.51 7.26
N PRO A 155 -3.36 4.03 7.59
CA PRO A 155 -2.37 3.64 6.60
C PRO A 155 -2.78 2.39 5.81
N ILE A 156 -2.25 2.26 4.60
CA ILE A 156 -2.40 1.05 3.80
C ILE A 156 -1.47 -0.02 4.37
N TYR A 157 -1.99 -1.21 4.64
CA TYR A 157 -1.16 -2.39 4.88
C TYR A 157 -0.70 -2.97 3.53
N ASP A 158 0.60 -2.92 3.28
CA ASP A 158 1.22 -3.58 2.15
C ASP A 158 2.32 -4.52 2.63
N ARG A 159 2.43 -5.71 2.02
CA ARG A 159 3.43 -6.70 2.42
C ARG A 159 4.85 -6.12 2.33
N PHE A 160 5.13 -5.28 1.34
CA PHE A 160 6.45 -4.69 1.16
C PHE A 160 6.70 -3.61 2.21
N ALA A 161 5.70 -2.78 2.51
CA ALA A 161 5.80 -1.81 3.60
C ALA A 161 6.02 -2.49 4.96
N ARG A 162 5.31 -3.59 5.25
CA ARG A 162 5.54 -4.39 6.46
C ARG A 162 6.95 -4.99 6.50
N VAL A 163 7.44 -5.53 5.38
CA VAL A 163 8.80 -6.06 5.29
C VAL A 163 9.83 -4.95 5.54
N ALA A 164 9.60 -3.74 5.01
CA ALA A 164 10.46 -2.59 5.26
C ALA A 164 10.50 -2.21 6.74
N ILE A 165 9.34 -2.12 7.42
CA ILE A 165 9.28 -1.84 8.85
C ILE A 165 10.01 -2.91 9.66
N ASN A 166 9.78 -4.19 9.34
CA ASN A 166 10.47 -5.28 10.02
C ASN A 166 12.00 -5.18 9.86
N ALA A 167 12.47 -4.81 8.67
CA ALA A 167 13.89 -4.60 8.42
C ALA A 167 14.43 -3.38 9.20
N ILE A 168 13.72 -2.25 9.20
CA ILE A 168 14.05 -1.05 9.97
C ILE A 168 14.15 -1.37 11.47
N ASN A 169 13.20 -2.11 12.02
CA ASN A 169 13.15 -2.46 13.44
C ASN A 169 14.20 -3.51 13.84
N ALA A 170 14.57 -4.41 12.94
CA ALA A 170 15.54 -5.47 13.23
C ALA A 170 16.99 -4.99 13.09
N ASP A 171 17.29 -4.28 12.01
CA ASP A 171 18.56 -3.61 11.72
C ASP A 171 18.41 -2.83 10.40
N PRO A 172 18.31 -1.48 10.43
CA PRO A 172 18.02 -0.67 9.24
C PRO A 172 19.09 -0.75 8.13
N GLN A 173 20.25 -1.36 8.42
CA GLN A 173 21.38 -1.50 7.50
C GLN A 173 21.40 -2.82 6.74
N ARG A 174 20.54 -3.80 7.06
CA ARG A 174 20.52 -5.08 6.35
C ARG A 174 19.77 -4.97 5.04
N PHE A 175 20.51 -5.02 3.93
CA PHE A 175 20.01 -5.32 2.59
C PHE A 175 20.82 -6.45 1.94
N PRO A 176 20.19 -7.46 1.31
CA PRO A 176 18.92 -8.08 1.62
C PRO A 176 19.14 -9.42 2.35
N VAL A 177 18.47 -9.61 3.50
CA VAL A 177 18.25 -10.94 4.06
C VAL A 177 16.80 -11.31 3.76
N LYS A 178 16.55 -12.52 3.26
CA LYS A 178 15.19 -13.00 2.98
C LYS A 178 14.32 -12.82 4.22
N GLY A 179 13.30 -11.97 4.13
CA GLY A 179 12.26 -11.87 5.13
C GLY A 179 11.16 -12.90 4.87
N GLU A 180 10.60 -13.51 5.92
CA GLU A 180 9.36 -14.27 5.78
C GLU A 180 8.22 -13.29 5.48
N SER A 181 7.70 -13.31 4.24
CA SER A 181 6.42 -12.69 3.94
C SER A 181 5.31 -13.57 4.52
N ARG A 182 4.72 -13.15 5.64
CA ARG A 182 3.49 -13.77 6.14
C ARG A 182 2.29 -13.13 5.45
N GLN A 183 1.36 -13.94 4.97
CA GLN A 183 0.03 -13.44 4.58
C GLN A 183 -0.63 -12.86 5.83
N MET A 184 -1.23 -11.67 5.70
CA MET A 184 -2.00 -11.06 6.78
C MET A 184 -3.33 -11.80 6.94
N THR A 185 -3.27 -12.89 7.69
CA THR A 185 -4.40 -13.75 8.06
C THR A 185 -5.06 -13.24 9.33
N ASP A 186 -4.26 -12.73 10.29
CA ASP A 186 -4.71 -12.18 11.57
C ASP A 186 -4.74 -10.64 11.55
N TYR A 187 -5.55 -10.04 10.67
CA TYR A 187 -5.59 -8.58 10.51
C TYR A 187 -5.95 -7.83 11.81
N GLU A 188 -6.73 -8.45 12.70
CA GLU A 188 -7.13 -7.89 13.99
C GLU A 188 -5.94 -7.65 14.93
N ILE A 189 -4.85 -8.41 14.75
CA ILE A 189 -3.62 -8.29 15.53
C ILE A 189 -2.58 -7.50 14.75
N GLU A 190 -2.38 -7.86 13.48
CA GLU A 190 -1.30 -7.31 12.66
C GLU A 190 -1.55 -5.87 12.26
N TYR A 191 -2.80 -5.47 12.00
CA TYR A 191 -3.10 -4.12 11.54
C TYR A 191 -2.92 -3.05 12.64
N PRO A 192 -3.42 -3.24 13.88
CA PRO A 192 -3.14 -2.29 14.97
C PRO A 192 -1.65 -2.14 15.26
N LYS A 193 -0.90 -3.25 15.24
CA LYS A 193 0.56 -3.21 15.39
C LYS A 193 1.23 -2.40 14.27
N TYR A 194 0.80 -2.62 13.03
CA TYR A 194 1.30 -1.88 11.88
C TYR A 194 1.01 -0.37 11.98
N ILE A 195 -0.19 0.01 12.43
CA ILE A 195 -0.54 1.42 12.67
C ILE A 195 0.44 2.05 13.66
N GLN A 196 0.69 1.41 14.81
CA GLN A 196 1.59 1.94 15.84
C GLN A 196 3.03 2.14 15.31
N GLU A 197 3.55 1.18 14.55
CA GLU A 197 4.90 1.26 13.97
C GLU A 197 5.00 2.36 12.90
N ILE A 198 3.98 2.51 12.05
CA ILE A 198 3.91 3.59 11.06
C ILE A 198 3.78 4.96 11.73
N GLU A 199 2.98 5.10 12.79
CA GLU A 199 2.82 6.36 13.53
C GLU A 199 4.14 6.85 14.13
N VAL A 200 5.00 5.94 14.58
CA VAL A 200 6.36 6.29 15.05
C VAL A 200 7.18 6.90 13.90
N LEU A 201 7.26 6.20 12.76
CA LEU A 201 8.01 6.69 11.59
C LEU A 201 7.45 8.00 11.03
N GLN A 202 6.12 8.18 11.11
CA GLN A 202 5.47 9.42 10.71
C GLN A 202 5.84 10.59 11.62
N ARG A 203 5.87 10.38 12.94
CA ARG A 203 6.32 11.43 13.88
C ARG A 203 7.76 11.83 13.60
N GLU A 204 8.66 10.87 13.39
CA GLU A 204 10.04 11.15 13.01
C GLU A 204 10.14 11.94 11.70
N TYR A 205 9.37 11.55 10.68
CA TYR A 205 9.32 12.27 9.41
C TYR A 205 8.78 13.70 9.59
N GLN A 206 7.73 13.86 10.38
CA GLN A 206 7.12 15.14 10.66
C GLN A 206 8.09 16.09 11.37
N GLU A 207 8.81 15.61 12.37
CA GLU A 207 9.82 16.36 13.12
C GLU A 207 10.97 16.82 12.20
N LEU A 208 11.48 15.93 11.34
CA LEU A 208 12.56 16.24 10.40
C LEU A 208 12.21 17.38 9.43
N PHE A 209 10.97 17.42 8.97
CA PHE A 209 10.51 18.42 8.00
C PHE A 209 9.73 19.57 8.64
N GLN A 210 9.68 19.66 9.98
CA GLN A 210 8.97 20.69 10.74
C GLN A 210 7.52 20.86 10.30
N LEU A 211 6.86 19.76 9.97
CA LEU A 211 5.50 19.79 9.45
C LEU A 211 4.48 19.94 10.60
N PRO A 212 3.31 20.56 10.38
CA PRO A 212 2.26 20.65 11.40
C PRO A 212 1.81 19.28 11.93
N SER A 213 1.28 19.26 13.16
CA SER A 213 0.79 18.03 13.83
C SER A 213 -0.48 17.44 13.23
N GLN A 214 -1.25 18.24 12.50
CA GLN A 214 -2.45 17.81 11.82
C GLN A 214 -2.19 17.74 10.31
N ILE A 215 -1.62 16.63 9.89
CA ILE A 215 -1.32 16.33 8.49
C ILE A 215 -2.01 15.04 8.13
N ASN A 216 -2.65 15.02 6.96
CA ASN A 216 -3.30 13.81 6.48
C ASN A 216 -2.28 12.89 5.81
N TYR A 217 -2.58 11.60 5.66
CA TYR A 217 -1.62 10.68 5.04
C TYR A 217 -1.36 10.94 3.56
N LEU A 218 -2.25 11.63 2.82
CA LEU A 218 -1.94 12.02 1.44
C LEU A 218 -0.67 12.89 1.40
N GLU A 219 -0.41 13.64 2.46
CA GLU A 219 0.81 14.44 2.65
C GLU A 219 2.00 13.58 3.12
N TYR A 220 1.78 12.44 3.80
CA TYR A 220 2.81 11.45 4.16
C TYR A 220 3.11 10.41 3.08
N ARG A 221 2.57 10.57 1.87
CA ARG A 221 2.69 9.59 0.79
C ARG A 221 4.15 9.24 0.43
N ASN A 222 5.10 10.14 0.69
CA ASN A 222 6.52 9.88 0.50
C ASN A 222 7.06 8.75 1.36
N LEU A 223 6.64 8.67 2.64
CA LEU A 223 7.02 7.57 3.53
C LEU A 223 6.48 6.23 3.00
N ASP A 224 5.21 6.17 2.59
CA ASP A 224 4.62 4.95 2.03
C ASP A 224 5.36 4.50 0.75
N ARG A 225 5.65 5.43 -0.17
CA ARG A 225 6.44 5.14 -1.38
C ARG A 225 7.83 4.61 -1.02
N ALA A 226 8.48 5.24 -0.05
CA ALA A 226 9.81 4.84 0.39
C ALA A 226 9.81 3.43 0.99
N LEU A 227 8.91 3.15 1.93
CA LEU A 227 8.74 1.84 2.55
C LEU A 227 8.41 0.77 1.50
N TRP A 228 7.56 1.08 0.52
CA TRP A 228 7.20 0.14 -0.54
C TRP A 228 8.41 -0.23 -1.41
N ILE A 229 9.19 0.75 -1.89
CA ILE A 229 10.39 0.49 -2.72
C ILE A 229 11.48 -0.22 -1.91
N TYR A 230 11.71 0.23 -0.67
CA TYR A 230 12.68 -0.38 0.22
C TYR A 230 12.33 -1.86 0.47
N GLY A 231 11.07 -2.14 0.79
CA GLY A 231 10.58 -3.50 1.03
C GLY A 231 10.72 -4.44 -0.16
N HIS A 232 10.64 -3.91 -1.39
CA HIS A 232 10.91 -4.67 -2.61
C HIS A 232 12.35 -5.19 -2.68
N GLY A 233 13.30 -4.56 -1.98
CA GLY A 233 14.69 -5.03 -1.91
C GLY A 233 14.85 -6.38 -1.22
N PHE A 234 13.85 -6.82 -0.46
CA PHE A 234 13.89 -8.03 0.37
C PHE A 234 13.12 -9.21 -0.23
N ASN A 235 12.53 -9.03 -1.40
CA ASN A 235 11.71 -10.03 -2.08
C ASN A 235 12.08 -10.12 -3.57
N PRO A 236 13.14 -10.90 -3.92
CA PRO A 236 13.50 -11.17 -5.30
C PRO A 236 12.42 -11.99 -6.04
#